data_AF-A0A941WMA3-F1
#
_entry.id   AF-A0A941WMA3-F1
#
_cell.length_a   1.000
_cell.length_b   1.000
_cell.length_c   1.000
_cell.angle_alpha   90.00
_cell.angle_beta   90.00
_cell.angle_gamma   90.00
#
_symmetry.space_group_name_H-M   'P 1'
#
loop_
_entity.id
_entity.type
_entity.pdbx_description
1 polymer ?
#
loop_
_entity_poly.entity_id
_entity_poly.type
_entity_poly.pdbx_seq_one_letter_code
_entity_poly.pdbx_strand_id
1 'polypeptide(L)'
;MKEQIYLNRKQGLYDPANEHDACGVGMLVNIHGGKSHDIVESALKVLENMRHRGAEGADNKTGDGAGILLQIPHEFILLQGIPVPEKGKYGTGL
;
A
#
# COMPACT_ATOMS: atom_id res chain seq x y z
N MET A 1 17.14 19.24 -19.66
CA MET A 1 17.39 17.92 -20.27
C MET A 1 18.88 17.52 -20.38
N LYS A 2 19.82 18.20 -19.69
CA LYS A 2 21.25 17.82 -19.66
C LYS A 2 21.75 17.32 -18.28
N GLU A 3 20.92 17.40 -17.25
CA GLU A 3 21.29 17.06 -15.87
C GLU A 3 21.19 15.56 -15.53
N GLN A 4 20.35 14.81 -16.24
CA GLN A 4 20.07 13.41 -15.93
C GLN A 4 21.19 12.43 -16.36
N ILE A 5 22.19 12.89 -17.12
CA ILE A 5 23.25 12.02 -17.66
C ILE A 5 24.38 11.79 -16.64
N TYR A 6 24.50 12.61 -15.60
CA TYR A 6 25.62 12.51 -14.64
C TYR A 6 25.39 11.58 -13.45
N LEU A 7 24.16 11.16 -13.17
CA LEU A 7 23.84 10.30 -12.02
C LEU A 7 24.13 8.80 -12.26
N ASN A 8 24.34 8.37 -13.51
CA ASN A 8 24.37 6.95 -13.89
C ASN A 8 25.76 6.42 -14.31
N ARG A 9 26.85 7.11 -13.94
CA ARG A 9 28.21 6.58 -14.17
C ARG A 9 28.67 5.82 -12.92
N LYS A 10 29.28 4.65 -13.12
CA LYS A 10 29.96 3.91 -12.04
C LYS A 10 30.91 4.84 -11.28
N GLN A 11 30.70 4.98 -9.98
CA GLN A 11 31.54 5.77 -9.08
C GLN A 11 32.27 4.84 -8.12
N GLY A 12 33.56 4.62 -8.34
CA GLY A 12 34.33 3.66 -7.54
C GLY A 12 33.79 2.23 -7.71
N LEU A 13 33.52 1.55 -6.58
CA LEU A 13 32.93 0.19 -6.57
C LEU A 13 31.41 0.17 -6.76
N TYR A 14 30.73 1.33 -6.72
CA TYR A 14 29.29 1.41 -6.94
C TYR A 14 28.95 1.26 -8.42
N ASP A 15 28.03 0.33 -8.71
CA ASP A 15 27.45 0.10 -10.03
C ASP A 15 25.97 0.50 -10.00
N PRO A 16 25.57 1.58 -10.70
CA PRO A 16 24.17 2.01 -10.79
C PRO A 16 23.22 0.92 -11.29
N ALA A 17 23.73 -0.11 -11.99
CA ALA A 17 22.92 -1.25 -12.40
C ALA A 17 22.34 -2.06 -11.23
N ASN A 18 22.89 -1.93 -10.01
CA ASN A 18 22.38 -2.59 -8.81
C ASN A 18 21.31 -1.78 -8.06
N GLU A 19 20.96 -0.57 -8.54
CA GLU A 19 19.95 0.25 -7.90
C GLU A 19 18.54 -0.18 -8.33
N HIS A 20 17.72 -0.57 -7.36
CA HIS A 20 16.37 -1.08 -7.59
C HIS A 20 15.40 -0.49 -6.58
N ASP A 21 14.26 0.02 -7.07
CA ASP A 21 13.16 0.48 -6.22
C ASP A 21 12.49 -0.72 -5.51
N ALA A 22 12.60 -0.73 -4.19
CA ALA A 22 12.08 -1.80 -3.36
C ALA A 22 10.57 -1.67 -3.06
N CYS A 23 9.92 -0.51 -3.20
CA CYS A 23 8.51 -0.40 -2.79
C CYS A 23 7.50 -0.91 -3.84
N GLY A 24 6.49 -1.68 -3.40
CA GLY A 24 5.37 -2.15 -4.23
C GLY A 24 4.06 -1.40 -3.94
N VAL A 25 3.32 -1.07 -5.00
CA VAL A 25 1.97 -0.48 -4.91
C VAL A 25 1.01 -1.23 -5.83
N GLY A 26 -0.25 -1.33 -5.43
CA GLY A 26 -1.31 -1.97 -6.20
C GLY A 26 -2.66 -1.30 -5.96
N MET A 27 -3.59 -1.49 -6.90
CA MET A 27 -4.94 -0.96 -6.82
C MET A 27 -5.92 -2.03 -7.27
N LEU A 28 -6.99 -2.22 -6.49
CA LEU A 28 -8.10 -3.09 -6.83
C LEU A 28 -9.38 -2.25 -6.93
N VAL A 29 -10.19 -2.53 -7.94
CA VAL A 29 -11.47 -1.87 -8.17
C VAL A 29 -12.52 -2.90 -8.57
N ASN A 30 -13.70 -2.80 -7.95
CA ASN A 30 -14.90 -3.39 -8.51
C ASN A 30 -15.47 -2.43 -9.56
N ILE A 31 -15.37 -2.80 -10.85
CA ILE A 31 -15.82 -1.96 -11.98
C ILE A 31 -17.33 -1.73 -12.00
N HIS A 32 -18.10 -2.58 -11.32
CA HIS A 32 -19.54 -2.45 -11.17
C HIS A 32 -19.94 -1.65 -9.92
N GLY A 33 -18.97 -1.21 -9.11
CA GLY A 33 -19.20 -0.40 -7.92
C GLY A 33 -19.80 -1.14 -6.71
N GLY A 34 -19.92 -2.48 -6.80
CA GLY A 34 -20.39 -3.30 -5.68
C GLY A 34 -19.39 -3.31 -4.52
N LYS A 35 -19.89 -3.09 -3.31
CA LYS A 35 -19.09 -3.30 -2.08
C LYS A 35 -19.07 -4.79 -1.74
N SER A 36 -17.89 -5.33 -1.45
CA SER A 36 -17.73 -6.69 -0.93
C SER A 36 -16.53 -6.72 0.02
N HIS A 37 -16.53 -7.66 0.97
CA HIS A 37 -15.34 -7.95 1.77
C HIS A 37 -14.24 -8.63 0.93
N ASP A 38 -14.60 -9.33 -0.16
CA ASP A 38 -13.65 -10.04 -1.02
C ASP A 38 -12.56 -9.14 -1.60
N ILE A 39 -12.86 -7.85 -1.85
CA ILE A 39 -11.87 -6.89 -2.36
C ILE A 39 -10.82 -6.54 -1.30
N VAL A 40 -11.19 -6.59 -0.01
CA VAL A 40 -10.28 -6.38 1.12
C VAL A 40 -9.35 -7.58 1.24
N GLU A 41 -9.90 -8.81 1.22
CA GLU A 41 -9.10 -10.03 1.22
C GLU A 41 -8.14 -10.09 0.03
N SER A 42 -8.62 -9.72 -1.16
CA SER A 42 -7.79 -9.66 -2.36
C SER A 42 -6.66 -8.62 -2.23
N ALA A 43 -6.92 -7.46 -1.63
CA ALA A 43 -5.89 -6.44 -1.39
C ALA A 43 -4.82 -6.93 -0.40
N LEU A 44 -5.22 -7.64 0.66
CA LEU A 44 -4.28 -8.27 1.59
C LEU A 44 -3.43 -9.33 0.88
N LYS A 45 -4.03 -10.15 0.02
CA LYS A 45 -3.28 -11.13 -0.79
C LYS A 45 -2.25 -10.48 -1.71
N VAL A 46 -2.58 -9.32 -2.29
CA VAL A 46 -1.63 -8.55 -3.09
C VAL A 46 -0.44 -8.09 -2.23
N LEU A 47 -0.67 -7.59 -1.01
CA LEU A 47 0.42 -7.23 -0.09
C LEU A 47 1.32 -8.42 0.26
N GLU A 48 0.73 -9.59 0.57
CA GLU A 48 1.50 -10.82 0.82
C GLU A 48 2.39 -11.19 -0.37
N ASN A 49 1.86 -11.08 -1.59
CA ASN A 49 2.61 -11.37 -2.81
C ASN A 49 3.72 -10.34 -3.07
N MET A 50 3.63 -9.13 -2.52
CA MET A 50 4.66 -8.09 -2.62
C MET A 50 5.72 -8.15 -1.51
N ARG A 51 5.65 -9.11 -0.58
CA ARG A 51 6.61 -9.23 0.54
C ARG A 51 8.07 -9.24 0.10
N HIS A 52 8.37 -9.90 -1.02
CA HIS A 52 9.73 -9.99 -1.59
C HIS A 52 10.34 -8.63 -2.01
N ARG A 53 9.52 -7.58 -2.07
CA ARG A 53 9.95 -6.22 -2.34
C ARG A 53 10.09 -5.39 -1.05
N GLY A 54 9.46 -5.80 0.06
CA GLY A 54 9.56 -5.10 1.32
C GLY A 54 10.95 -5.19 1.95
N ALA A 55 11.33 -4.17 2.71
CA ALA A 55 12.45 -4.25 3.63
C ALA A 55 12.04 -5.05 4.88
N GLU A 56 12.92 -5.92 5.34
CA GLU A 56 12.72 -6.81 6.49
C GLU A 56 13.85 -6.59 7.50
N GLY A 57 13.49 -6.58 8.79
CA GLY A 57 14.43 -6.51 9.90
C GLY A 57 15.15 -7.83 10.15
N ALA A 58 16.21 -7.79 10.96
CA ALA A 58 17.02 -8.98 11.26
C ALA A 58 16.29 -10.08 12.06
N ASP A 59 15.11 -9.79 12.61
CA ASP A 59 14.30 -10.72 13.40
C ASP A 59 13.34 -11.58 12.56
N ASN A 60 13.29 -11.36 11.25
CA ASN A 60 12.33 -11.95 10.31
C ASN A 60 10.85 -11.77 10.72
N LYS A 61 10.55 -10.69 11.45
CA LYS A 61 9.20 -10.37 11.95
C LYS A 61 8.83 -8.91 11.71
N THR A 62 9.81 -8.03 11.77
CA THR A 62 9.65 -6.60 11.60
C THR A 62 9.86 -6.24 10.13
N GLY A 63 9.02 -5.37 9.59
CA GLY A 63 9.21 -4.76 8.28
C GLY A 63 8.93 -3.26 8.35
N ASP A 64 9.39 -2.51 7.36
CA ASP A 64 9.29 -1.04 7.38
C ASP A 64 7.84 -0.53 7.32
N GLY A 65 6.97 -1.26 6.63
CA GLY A 65 5.54 -0.97 6.61
C GLY A 65 4.79 -1.56 5.43
N ALA A 66 3.51 -1.87 5.64
CA ALA A 66 2.55 -2.21 4.60
C ALA A 66 1.17 -1.69 5.02
N GLY A 67 0.31 -1.36 4.05
CA GLY A 67 -1.01 -0.84 4.34
C GLY A 67 -1.93 -0.87 3.14
N ILE A 68 -3.24 -0.77 3.42
CA ILE A 68 -4.28 -0.62 2.41
C ILE A 68 -5.09 0.64 2.71
N LEU A 69 -5.53 1.31 1.65
CA LEU A 69 -6.50 2.39 1.73
C LEU A 69 -7.85 1.87 1.22
N LEU A 70 -8.90 2.10 2.00
CA LEU A 70 -10.26 1.66 1.71
C LEU A 70 -11.23 2.84 1.80
N GLN A 71 -12.43 2.65 1.26
CA GLN A 71 -13.55 3.56 1.53
C GLN A 71 -13.96 3.46 3.01
N ILE A 72 -14.51 4.54 3.57
CA ILE A 72 -15.05 4.54 4.95
C ILE A 72 -16.04 3.38 5.11
N PRO A 73 -15.78 2.41 6.02
CA PRO A 73 -16.62 1.22 6.17
C PRO A 73 -17.83 1.53 7.04
N HIS A 74 -18.75 2.34 6.51
CA HIS A 74 -19.92 2.87 7.24
C HIS A 74 -20.71 1.83 8.02
N GLU A 75 -21.03 0.70 7.38
CA GLU A 75 -21.79 -0.39 7.99
C GLU A 75 -21.01 -1.04 9.15
N PHE A 76 -19.69 -1.21 9.02
CA PHE A 76 -18.84 -1.73 10.09
C PHE A 76 -18.79 -0.78 11.29
N ILE A 77 -18.68 0.53 11.07
CA ILE A 77 -18.65 1.54 12.14
C ILE A 77 -19.95 1.50 12.95
N LEU A 78 -21.10 1.44 12.27
CA LEU A 78 -22.40 1.32 12.95
C LEU A 78 -22.51 0.02 13.76
N LEU A 79 -21.98 -1.10 13.24
CA LEU A 79 -21.95 -2.39 13.95
C LEU A 79 -21.09 -2.36 15.22
N GLN A 80 -20.09 -1.46 15.31
CA GLN A 80 -19.33 -1.24 16.54
C GLN A 80 -20.10 -0.41 17.59
N GLY A 81 -21.35 -0.04 17.33
CA GLY A 81 -22.16 0.78 18.23
C GLY A 81 -21.78 2.25 18.25
N ILE A 82 -21.01 2.72 17.26
CA ILE A 82 -20.58 4.12 17.16
C ILE A 82 -21.62 4.90 16.36
N PRO A 83 -22.36 5.83 16.97
CA PRO A 83 -23.33 6.65 16.25
C PRO A 83 -22.60 7.63 15.35
N VAL A 84 -22.86 7.57 14.05
CA VAL A 84 -22.29 8.49 13.04
C VAL A 84 -23.39 9.03 12.12
N PRO A 85 -23.19 10.21 11.50
CA PRO A 85 -24.08 10.70 10.46
C PRO A 85 -24.22 9.74 9.28
N GLU A 86 -25.16 10.06 8.38
CA GLU A 86 -25.34 9.32 7.14
C GLU A 86 -24.03 9.21 6.32
N LYS A 87 -23.92 8.13 5.55
CA LYS A 87 -22.78 7.90 4.65
C LYS A 87 -22.50 9.14 3.79
N GLY A 88 -21.25 9.60 3.79
CA GLY A 88 -20.81 10.77 3.02
C GLY A 88 -21.07 12.12 3.70
N LYS A 89 -21.61 12.12 4.93
CA LYS A 89 -21.81 13.34 5.75
C LYS A 89 -20.83 13.45 6.92
N TYR A 90 -19.82 12.59 6.96
CA TYR A 90 -18.79 12.58 8.00
C TYR A 90 -17.44 12.13 7.45
N GLY A 91 -16.37 12.50 8.15
CA GLY A 91 -15.00 12.03 7.91
C GLY A 91 -14.51 11.18 9.08
N THR A 92 -13.43 10.42 8.85
CA THR A 92 -12.74 9.63 9.86
C THR A 92 -11.27 10.05 9.93
N GLY A 93 -10.67 9.95 11.11
CA GLY A 93 -9.22 10.00 11.30
C GLY A 93 -8.72 8.62 11.72
N LEU A 94 -7.53 8.26 11.25
CA LEU A 94 -6.75 7.12 11.73
C LEU A 94 -5.54 7.64 12.50
#